data_AF-A0A3D2FL78-F1
#
_entry.id   AF-A0A3D2FL78-F1
#
_cell.length_a   1.000
_cell.length_b   1.000
_cell.length_c   1.000
_cell.angle_alpha   90.00
_cell.angle_beta   90.00
_cell.angle_gamma   90.00
#
_symmetry.space_group_name_H-M   'P 1'
#
loop_
_entity.id
_entity.type
_entity.pdbx_description
1 polymer ?
#
loop_
_entity_poly.entity_id
_entity_poly.type
_entity_poly.pdbx_seq_one_letter_code
_entity_poly.pdbx_strand_id
1 'polypeptide(L)'
;AGFAAAAGVDAALVKSITDFELASWEAGDNAPGFPTTNVFDAAALAALGIVMQGVFDDAPSKDKPGTYKITGTYPSVRLNTETCTPYLTVPQINDQGNYTLTFDATDAAGTIALSPATDLEQVLPPFPDGKFAVNGDAGTLNIDFLDRDSHGSRYSEVMAGWSEADDRVISGLSQLPVNTLGGFFTTPDDPNASEETSASGYVADAALAPWGPEGAGFGYLTWYSFNIILEISVKAADVKSPLTDLDGDGELTPTDMIIYMHADNLAGGGGTSYVGIPYALLVDSSNPAAPAPVNDSATDFALSGLATGAGGKMKFTILSGLCMPVDETIDFKSGWTSAE
;
A
#
# COMPACT_ATOMS: atom_id res chain seq x y z
N ALA A 1 -9.14 -22.34 9.25
CA ALA A 1 -8.22 -22.44 10.39
C ALA A 1 -6.95 -21.71 10.01
N GLY A 2 -6.41 -20.84 10.88
CA GLY A 2 -5.18 -20.11 10.60
C GLY A 2 -3.98 -21.04 10.46
N PHE A 3 -2.92 -20.58 9.79
CA PHE A 3 -1.67 -21.32 9.57
C PHE A 3 -1.15 -21.99 10.86
N ALA A 4 -1.17 -21.27 11.99
CA ALA A 4 -0.73 -21.79 13.29
C ALA A 4 -1.46 -23.09 13.71
N ALA A 5 -2.79 -23.14 13.51
CA ALA A 5 -3.58 -24.33 13.81
C ALA A 5 -3.28 -25.50 12.84
N ALA A 6 -2.99 -25.20 11.57
CA ALA A 6 -2.61 -26.22 10.58
C ALA A 6 -1.21 -26.79 10.83
N ALA A 7 -0.28 -25.95 11.29
CA ALA A 7 1.09 -26.33 11.63
C ALA A 7 1.24 -26.84 13.08
N GLY A 8 0.17 -26.83 13.89
CA GLY A 8 0.21 -27.32 15.27
C GLY A 8 1.05 -26.46 16.22
N VAL A 9 1.20 -25.17 15.92
CA VAL A 9 2.05 -24.23 16.67
C VAL A 9 1.25 -23.13 17.32
N ASP A 10 1.82 -22.55 18.38
CA ASP A 10 1.23 -21.42 19.07
C ASP A 10 1.16 -20.18 18.16
N ALA A 11 0.01 -19.50 18.16
CA ALA A 11 -0.22 -18.36 17.28
C ALA A 11 0.61 -17.13 17.66
N ALA A 12 0.93 -16.93 18.94
CA ALA A 12 1.78 -15.83 19.38
C ALA A 12 3.24 -16.07 18.97
N LEU A 13 3.70 -17.33 19.03
CA LEU A 13 5.01 -17.72 18.51
C LEU A 13 5.10 -17.53 17.00
N VAL A 14 4.09 -17.93 16.22
CA VAL A 14 4.04 -17.63 14.77
C VAL A 14 4.10 -16.13 14.54
N LYS A 15 3.31 -15.33 15.28
CA LYS A 15 3.32 -13.89 15.12
C LYS A 15 4.71 -13.31 15.36
N SER A 16 5.40 -13.70 16.43
CA SER A 16 6.71 -13.10 16.79
C SER A 16 7.80 -13.37 15.76
N ILE A 17 7.73 -14.49 15.04
CA ILE A 17 8.74 -14.84 14.03
C ILE A 17 8.35 -14.41 12.61
N THR A 18 7.07 -14.08 12.38
CA THR A 18 6.60 -13.48 11.13
C THR A 18 6.46 -11.96 11.22
N ASP A 19 6.88 -11.36 12.33
CA ASP A 19 6.92 -9.91 12.49
C ASP A 19 8.18 -9.40 11.78
N PHE A 20 8.02 -8.97 10.53
CA PHE A 20 9.09 -8.41 9.73
C PHE A 20 8.79 -6.94 9.46
N GLU A 21 9.76 -6.08 9.77
CA GLU A 21 9.75 -4.72 9.25
C GLU A 21 10.16 -4.78 7.78
N LEU A 22 9.21 -4.51 6.88
CA LEU A 22 9.46 -4.51 5.44
C LEU A 22 9.97 -3.16 4.93
N ALA A 23 9.52 -2.08 5.59
CA ALA A 23 9.93 -0.72 5.32
C ALA A 23 9.48 0.18 6.49
N SER A 24 10.13 1.32 6.61
CA SER A 24 9.79 2.40 7.53
C SER A 24 9.62 3.72 6.77
N TRP A 25 8.80 4.60 7.32
CA TRP A 25 8.49 5.91 6.79
C TRP A 25 8.58 6.94 7.90
N GLU A 26 9.00 8.15 7.55
CA GLU A 26 9.03 9.30 8.44
C GLU A 26 7.78 10.16 8.26
N ALA A 27 7.48 10.99 9.26
CA ALA A 27 6.38 11.94 9.15
C ALA A 27 6.64 12.94 8.02
N GLY A 28 5.71 13.03 7.07
CA GLY A 28 5.84 13.85 5.86
C GLY A 28 6.19 13.06 4.61
N ASP A 29 6.55 11.78 4.74
CA ASP A 29 6.68 10.89 3.59
C ASP A 29 5.31 10.55 2.98
N ASN A 30 5.31 10.21 1.69
CA ASN A 30 4.14 9.61 1.08
C ASN A 30 3.85 8.26 1.73
N ALA A 31 2.59 8.07 2.10
CA ALA A 31 2.12 6.78 2.55
C ALA A 31 2.36 5.70 1.48
N PRO A 32 2.61 4.44 1.87
CA PRO A 32 2.77 3.33 0.94
C PRO A 32 1.59 3.21 -0.03
N GLY A 33 1.89 3.10 -1.32
CA GLY A 33 0.86 3.05 -2.36
C GLY A 33 0.25 4.40 -2.74
N PHE A 34 0.75 5.52 -2.20
CA PHE A 34 0.39 6.88 -2.60
C PHE A 34 1.57 7.64 -3.24
N PRO A 35 1.32 8.62 -4.13
CA PRO A 35 0.00 9.02 -4.65
C PRO A 35 -0.61 7.94 -5.57
N THR A 36 -1.95 7.86 -5.58
CA THR A 36 -2.69 7.05 -6.55
C THR A 36 -3.26 7.94 -7.64
N THR A 37 -3.38 7.42 -8.86
CA THR A 37 -4.01 8.13 -9.98
C THR A 37 -5.21 7.33 -10.47
N ASN A 38 -6.39 7.95 -10.49
CA ASN A 38 -7.58 7.39 -11.11
C ASN A 38 -7.89 8.15 -12.40
N VAL A 39 -7.93 7.43 -13.53
CA VAL A 39 -8.28 8.00 -14.83
C VAL A 39 -9.65 7.49 -15.25
N PHE A 40 -10.59 8.40 -15.44
CA PHE A 40 -11.93 8.07 -15.92
C PHE A 40 -12.10 8.60 -17.34
N ASP A 41 -11.92 7.73 -18.33
CA ASP A 41 -12.27 8.04 -19.71
C ASP A 41 -13.81 8.03 -19.91
N ALA A 42 -14.27 8.40 -21.10
CA ALA A 42 -15.71 8.46 -21.40
C ALA A 42 -16.43 7.11 -21.17
N ALA A 43 -15.77 5.98 -21.40
CA ALA A 43 -16.35 4.66 -21.20
C ALA A 43 -16.43 4.32 -19.70
N ALA A 44 -15.39 4.63 -18.93
CA ALA A 44 -15.35 4.44 -17.48
C ALA A 44 -16.38 5.32 -16.76
N LEU A 45 -16.49 6.60 -17.16
CA LEU A 45 -17.51 7.52 -16.65
C LEU A 45 -18.92 6.97 -16.87
N ALA A 46 -19.22 6.52 -18.09
CA ALA A 46 -20.52 5.93 -18.42
C ALA A 46 -20.79 4.62 -17.66
N ALA A 47 -19.78 3.74 -17.54
CA ALA A 47 -19.90 2.47 -16.85
C ALA A 47 -20.16 2.64 -15.34
N LEU A 48 -19.56 3.65 -14.73
CA LEU A 48 -19.72 3.98 -13.31
C LEU A 48 -20.90 4.91 -13.03
N GLY A 49 -21.57 5.43 -14.07
CA GLY A 49 -22.66 6.38 -13.92
C GLY A 49 -22.22 7.72 -13.34
N ILE A 50 -20.98 8.14 -13.61
CA ILE A 50 -20.44 9.44 -13.21
C ILE A 50 -20.83 10.46 -14.28
N VAL A 51 -21.67 11.42 -13.91
CA VAL A 51 -22.14 12.49 -14.80
C VAL A 51 -22.33 13.75 -13.97
N MET A 52 -21.48 14.75 -14.19
CA MET A 52 -21.64 16.08 -13.58
C MET A 52 -22.12 17.09 -14.62
N GLN A 53 -23.01 17.98 -14.20
CA GLN A 53 -23.48 19.11 -14.98
C GLN A 53 -23.17 20.40 -14.24
N GLY A 54 -22.34 21.24 -14.84
CA GLY A 54 -22.06 22.59 -14.38
C GLY A 54 -22.94 23.60 -15.13
N VAL A 55 -23.60 24.49 -14.39
CA VAL A 55 -24.28 25.68 -14.89
C VAL A 55 -23.56 26.89 -14.31
N PHE A 56 -23.12 27.78 -15.17
CA PHE A 56 -22.53 29.07 -14.80
C PHE A 56 -23.56 30.14 -15.17
N ASP A 57 -24.40 30.50 -14.20
CA ASP A 57 -25.65 31.24 -14.41
C ASP A 57 -25.42 32.68 -14.91
N ASP A 58 -24.32 33.29 -14.49
CA ASP A 58 -23.92 34.63 -14.90
C ASP A 58 -22.40 34.75 -15.02
N ALA A 59 -21.96 35.63 -15.93
CA ALA A 59 -20.55 35.90 -16.13
C ALA A 59 -20.00 36.81 -15.03
N PRO A 60 -18.86 36.48 -14.40
CA PRO A 60 -18.23 37.35 -13.42
C PRO A 60 -17.86 38.68 -14.08
N SER A 61 -17.98 39.74 -13.30
CA SER A 61 -17.55 41.09 -13.67
C SER A 61 -16.49 41.58 -12.71
N LYS A 62 -15.83 42.69 -13.05
CA LYS A 62 -14.77 43.28 -12.21
C LYS A 62 -15.19 43.50 -10.75
N ASP A 63 -16.47 43.79 -10.51
CA ASP A 63 -16.98 44.18 -9.19
C ASP A 63 -17.93 43.15 -8.59
N LYS A 64 -18.23 42.04 -9.29
CA LYS A 64 -19.15 40.99 -8.82
C LYS A 64 -18.73 39.60 -9.30
N PRO A 65 -18.65 38.61 -8.40
CA PRO A 65 -18.47 37.23 -8.82
C PRO A 65 -19.68 36.76 -9.63
N GLY A 66 -19.46 35.77 -10.49
CA GLY A 66 -20.54 35.01 -11.10
C GLY A 66 -21.01 33.91 -10.16
N THR A 67 -22.14 33.30 -10.48
CA THR A 67 -22.71 32.19 -9.72
C THR A 67 -22.64 30.89 -10.51
N TYR A 68 -22.33 29.81 -9.80
CA TYR A 68 -22.27 28.47 -10.37
C TYR A 68 -23.21 27.53 -9.63
N LYS A 69 -23.60 26.47 -10.33
CA LYS A 69 -24.28 25.30 -9.79
C LYS A 69 -23.73 24.04 -10.45
N ILE A 70 -23.33 23.06 -9.64
CA ILE A 70 -22.85 21.75 -10.10
C ILE A 70 -23.77 20.66 -9.55
N THR A 71 -24.33 19.85 -10.43
CA THR A 71 -25.25 18.76 -10.05
C THR A 71 -24.87 17.44 -10.71
N GLY A 72 -25.39 16.33 -10.19
CA GLY A 72 -25.26 15.01 -10.78
C GLY A 72 -24.53 14.04 -9.87
N THR A 73 -23.60 13.26 -10.41
CA THR A 73 -22.80 12.27 -9.69
C THR A 73 -21.31 12.48 -9.95
N TYR A 74 -20.49 12.29 -8.91
CA TYR A 74 -19.05 12.52 -8.95
C TYR A 74 -18.27 11.33 -8.36
N PRO A 75 -17.01 11.10 -8.77
CA PRO A 75 -16.18 10.08 -8.14
C PRO A 75 -15.72 10.54 -6.76
N SER A 76 -15.87 9.69 -5.74
CA SER A 76 -15.42 9.94 -4.37
C SER A 76 -14.75 8.69 -3.81
N VAL A 77 -13.59 8.84 -3.17
CA VAL A 77 -12.95 7.76 -2.42
C VAL A 77 -13.52 7.75 -1.00
N ARG A 78 -13.95 6.59 -0.53
CA ARG A 78 -14.44 6.36 0.83
C ARG A 78 -13.61 5.27 1.49
N LEU A 79 -13.65 5.23 2.82
CA LEU A 79 -12.93 4.26 3.62
C LEU A 79 -13.89 3.25 4.25
N ASN A 80 -13.62 1.96 4.07
CA ASN A 80 -14.22 0.93 4.91
C ASN A 80 -13.44 0.90 6.23
N THR A 81 -14.03 1.39 7.31
CA THR A 81 -13.36 1.55 8.61
C THR A 81 -13.08 0.23 9.34
N GLU A 82 -13.72 -0.88 8.96
CA GLU A 82 -13.46 -2.20 9.57
C GLU A 82 -12.20 -2.85 8.99
N THR A 83 -11.92 -2.61 7.71
CA THR A 83 -10.81 -3.23 6.97
C THR A 83 -9.73 -2.24 6.58
N CYS A 84 -9.96 -0.94 6.81
CA CYS A 84 -9.13 0.17 6.36
C CYS A 84 -8.85 0.11 4.85
N THR A 85 -9.87 -0.27 4.08
CA THR A 85 -9.78 -0.40 2.61
C THR A 85 -10.43 0.81 1.94
N PRO A 86 -9.68 1.61 1.15
CA PRO A 86 -10.27 2.66 0.34
C PRO A 86 -11.05 2.04 -0.82
N TYR A 87 -12.17 2.65 -1.19
CA TYR A 87 -13.00 2.21 -2.30
C TYR A 87 -13.67 3.39 -3.01
N LEU A 88 -13.85 3.25 -4.31
CA LEU A 88 -14.55 4.26 -5.13
C LEU A 88 -16.05 4.18 -4.88
N THR A 89 -16.66 5.34 -4.74
CA THR A 89 -18.10 5.55 -4.68
C THR A 89 -18.53 6.63 -5.66
N VAL A 90 -19.81 6.62 -6.02
CA VAL A 90 -20.40 7.58 -6.95
C VAL A 90 -21.61 8.29 -6.30
N PRO A 91 -21.37 9.14 -5.28
CA PRO A 91 -22.42 9.90 -4.61
C PRO A 91 -22.98 11.03 -5.49
N GLN A 92 -24.10 11.61 -5.04
CA GLN A 92 -24.69 12.80 -5.65
C GLN A 92 -23.92 14.06 -5.26
N ILE A 93 -23.87 15.03 -6.16
CA ILE A 93 -23.40 16.39 -5.92
C ILE A 93 -24.53 17.38 -6.22
N ASN A 94 -24.66 18.43 -5.41
CA ASN A 94 -25.58 19.55 -5.63
C ASN A 94 -24.97 20.81 -5.01
N ASP A 95 -23.85 21.22 -5.58
CA ASP A 95 -23.06 22.34 -5.11
C ASP A 95 -23.48 23.62 -5.81
N GLN A 96 -23.30 24.73 -5.13
CA GLN A 96 -23.51 26.05 -5.69
C GLN A 96 -22.69 27.08 -4.94
N GLY A 97 -22.42 28.20 -5.59
CA GLY A 97 -21.70 29.29 -4.95
C GLY A 97 -21.26 30.33 -5.95
N ASN A 98 -20.18 31.01 -5.58
CA ASN A 98 -19.61 32.09 -6.37
C ASN A 98 -18.33 31.62 -7.08
N TYR A 99 -18.06 32.20 -8.23
CA TYR A 99 -16.78 32.03 -8.91
C TYR A 99 -16.26 33.34 -9.49
N THR A 100 -14.94 33.46 -9.63
CA THR A 100 -14.28 34.56 -10.34
C THR A 100 -13.31 34.00 -11.36
N LEU A 101 -13.06 34.79 -12.41
CA LEU A 101 -12.13 34.44 -13.48
C LEU A 101 -11.08 35.54 -13.61
N THR A 102 -9.82 35.15 -13.78
CA THR A 102 -8.74 36.02 -14.22
C THR A 102 -8.16 35.42 -15.49
N PHE A 103 -8.39 36.09 -16.62
CA PHE A 103 -7.91 35.64 -17.92
C PHE A 103 -6.42 35.91 -18.09
N ASP A 104 -5.75 35.02 -18.82
CA ASP A 104 -4.43 35.26 -19.35
C ASP A 104 -4.45 36.18 -20.57
N ALA A 105 -3.28 36.45 -21.16
CA ALA A 105 -3.16 37.37 -22.31
C ALA A 105 -3.88 36.90 -23.58
N THR A 106 -4.35 35.64 -23.64
CA THR A 106 -4.99 35.04 -24.81
C THR A 106 -6.52 34.96 -24.68
N ASP A 107 -7.08 35.31 -23.51
CA ASP A 107 -8.50 35.18 -23.16
C ASP A 107 -9.08 33.77 -23.30
N ALA A 108 -8.25 32.75 -23.57
CA ALA A 108 -8.64 31.35 -23.74
C ALA A 108 -8.31 30.48 -22.52
N ALA A 109 -7.54 31.00 -21.57
CA ALA A 109 -7.20 30.33 -20.33
C ALA A 109 -6.99 31.34 -19.20
N GLY A 110 -6.82 30.85 -17.98
CA GLY A 110 -6.60 31.71 -16.84
C GLY A 110 -6.73 30.98 -15.51
N THR A 111 -7.00 31.74 -14.45
CA THR A 111 -7.31 31.21 -13.13
C THR A 111 -8.78 31.36 -12.81
N ILE A 112 -9.34 30.34 -12.17
CA ILE A 112 -10.69 30.30 -11.64
C ILE A 112 -10.61 30.13 -10.12
N ALA A 113 -11.29 31.01 -9.40
CA ALA A 113 -11.52 30.84 -7.97
C ALA A 113 -12.96 30.42 -7.75
N LEU A 114 -13.19 29.42 -6.91
CA LEU A 114 -14.50 28.90 -6.58
C LEU A 114 -14.71 29.01 -5.07
N SER A 115 -15.85 29.58 -4.67
CA SER A 115 -16.24 29.83 -3.29
C SER A 115 -17.62 29.21 -3.05
N PRO A 116 -17.67 27.98 -2.51
CA PRO A 116 -18.92 27.30 -2.19
C PRO A 116 -19.79 28.10 -1.23
N ALA A 117 -21.10 28.04 -1.43
CA ALA A 117 -22.06 28.67 -0.52
C ALA A 117 -22.08 27.95 0.84
N THR A 118 -22.22 28.71 1.92
CA THR A 118 -22.11 28.18 3.29
C THR A 118 -23.45 27.75 3.89
N ASP A 119 -24.55 27.92 3.15
CA ASP A 119 -25.92 27.68 3.60
C ASP A 119 -26.50 26.32 3.14
N LEU A 120 -25.70 25.51 2.45
CA LEU A 120 -26.00 24.12 2.10
C LEU A 120 -24.77 23.23 2.31
N GLU A 121 -25.00 21.92 2.32
CA GLU A 121 -23.93 20.92 2.32
C GLU A 121 -23.22 20.94 0.96
N GLN A 122 -21.94 21.27 0.97
CA GLN A 122 -21.09 21.35 -0.21
C GLN A 122 -20.21 20.11 -0.27
N VAL A 123 -19.97 19.63 -1.49
CA VAL A 123 -19.02 18.55 -1.77
C VAL A 123 -17.66 19.11 -2.16
N LEU A 124 -17.64 20.11 -3.03
CA LEU A 124 -16.42 20.69 -3.57
C LEU A 124 -15.81 21.66 -2.54
N PRO A 125 -14.50 21.55 -2.30
CA PRO A 125 -13.79 22.52 -1.48
C PRO A 125 -13.75 23.88 -2.17
N PRO A 126 -13.57 24.98 -1.41
CA PRO A 126 -13.09 26.22 -2.00
C PRO A 126 -11.70 26.02 -2.60
N PHE A 127 -11.48 26.61 -3.78
CA PHE A 127 -10.14 26.72 -4.37
C PHE A 127 -9.95 28.12 -4.94
N PRO A 128 -8.94 28.88 -4.50
CA PRO A 128 -8.72 30.26 -4.95
C PRO A 128 -7.93 30.36 -6.26
N ASP A 129 -7.32 29.26 -6.71
CA ASP A 129 -6.24 29.25 -7.68
C ASP A 129 -6.33 28.11 -8.71
N GLY A 130 -7.53 27.61 -8.96
CA GLY A 130 -7.78 26.66 -10.04
C GLY A 130 -7.38 27.25 -11.38
N LYS A 131 -7.04 26.39 -12.33
CA LYS A 131 -6.75 26.77 -13.72
C LYS A 131 -7.90 26.37 -14.60
N PHE A 132 -8.23 27.23 -15.56
CA PHE A 132 -9.19 26.88 -16.60
C PHE A 132 -8.61 27.11 -17.99
N ALA A 133 -9.09 26.33 -18.96
CA ALA A 133 -8.85 26.55 -20.37
C ALA A 133 -10.13 26.27 -21.16
N VAL A 134 -10.45 27.14 -22.12
CA VAL A 134 -11.64 27.02 -22.97
C VAL A 134 -11.20 26.81 -24.41
N ASN A 135 -11.81 25.83 -25.07
CA ASN A 135 -11.76 25.70 -26.52
C ASN A 135 -13.16 25.93 -27.07
N GLY A 136 -13.42 27.17 -27.51
CA GLY A 136 -14.72 27.59 -28.03
C GLY A 136 -15.13 26.86 -29.31
N ASP A 137 -14.17 26.52 -30.17
CA ASP A 137 -14.43 25.80 -31.43
C ASP A 137 -14.85 24.34 -31.17
N ALA A 138 -14.27 23.71 -30.14
CA ALA A 138 -14.59 22.34 -29.74
C ALA A 138 -15.72 22.25 -28.71
N GLY A 139 -16.19 23.38 -28.17
CA GLY A 139 -17.18 23.41 -27.09
C GLY A 139 -16.70 22.74 -25.80
N THR A 140 -15.40 22.84 -25.47
CA THR A 140 -14.83 22.18 -24.29
C THR A 140 -14.26 23.16 -23.27
N LEU A 141 -14.36 22.80 -22.00
CA LEU A 141 -13.79 23.51 -20.86
C LEU A 141 -12.95 22.52 -20.03
N ASN A 142 -11.75 22.92 -19.67
CA ASN A 142 -10.90 22.20 -18.73
C ASN A 142 -10.83 22.99 -17.43
N ILE A 143 -10.96 22.32 -16.30
CA ILE A 143 -10.73 22.89 -14.97
C ILE A 143 -9.81 21.94 -14.20
N ASP A 144 -8.68 22.49 -13.76
CA ASP A 144 -7.71 21.81 -12.93
C ASP A 144 -7.62 22.54 -11.58
N PHE A 145 -7.71 21.83 -10.48
CA PHE A 145 -7.54 22.42 -9.14
C PHE A 145 -6.96 21.43 -8.16
N LEU A 146 -6.34 21.96 -7.11
CA LEU A 146 -5.81 21.18 -6.01
C LEU A 146 -6.71 21.32 -4.81
N ASP A 147 -7.25 20.20 -4.35
CA ASP A 147 -7.90 20.10 -3.06
C ASP A 147 -6.86 20.07 -1.94
N ARG A 148 -7.11 20.85 -0.91
CA ARG A 148 -6.23 21.12 0.24
C ARG A 148 -7.01 21.16 1.55
N ASP A 149 -8.32 20.95 1.51
CA ASP A 149 -9.20 21.11 2.68
C ASP A 149 -8.97 20.04 3.75
N SER A 150 -8.16 19.04 3.44
CA SER A 150 -7.82 17.93 4.34
C SER A 150 -6.32 17.90 4.68
N HIS A 151 -5.60 19.00 4.42
CA HIS A 151 -4.15 19.11 4.62
C HIS A 151 -3.80 20.13 5.71
N GLY A 152 -3.22 19.69 6.83
CA GLY A 152 -3.05 20.53 8.02
C GLY A 152 -2.28 21.84 7.80
N SER A 153 -1.18 21.83 7.01
CA SER A 153 -0.40 23.05 6.74
C SER A 153 -0.91 23.90 5.56
N ARG A 154 -1.78 23.35 4.71
CA ARG A 154 -2.25 23.99 3.47
C ARG A 154 -3.73 24.37 3.53
N TYR A 155 -4.44 23.93 4.56
CA TYR A 155 -5.82 24.30 4.84
C TYR A 155 -6.02 25.83 4.85
N SER A 156 -5.06 26.56 5.43
CA SER A 156 -5.10 28.03 5.48
C SER A 156 -5.04 28.72 4.11
N GLU A 157 -4.66 28.00 3.04
CA GLU A 157 -4.71 28.49 1.66
C GLU A 157 -6.16 28.61 1.16
N VAL A 158 -7.10 27.84 1.72
CA VAL A 158 -8.47 27.70 1.21
C VAL A 158 -9.55 28.04 2.25
N MET A 159 -9.26 27.88 3.54
CA MET A 159 -10.22 27.98 4.65
C MET A 159 -9.60 28.66 5.88
N ALA A 160 -10.43 29.27 6.73
CA ALA A 160 -9.95 30.19 7.78
C ALA A 160 -9.59 29.54 9.12
N GLY A 161 -10.00 28.30 9.40
CA GLY A 161 -9.74 27.67 10.69
C GLY A 161 -9.81 26.14 10.64
N TRP A 162 -8.78 25.50 11.19
CA TRP A 162 -8.61 24.04 11.23
C TRP A 162 -9.08 23.45 12.56
N SER A 163 -9.83 22.36 12.47
CA SER A 163 -10.21 21.43 13.53
C SER A 163 -9.65 20.06 13.19
N GLU A 164 -8.68 19.62 13.99
CA GLU A 164 -8.06 18.29 13.82
C GLU A 164 -9.08 17.14 13.86
N ALA A 165 -10.20 17.33 14.55
CA ALA A 165 -11.24 16.31 14.67
C ALA A 165 -12.21 16.28 13.48
N ASP A 166 -12.41 17.42 12.81
CA ASP A 166 -13.45 17.58 11.79
C ASP A 166 -12.87 17.65 10.38
N ASP A 167 -11.69 18.27 10.20
CA ASP A 167 -11.09 18.51 8.88
C ASP A 167 -10.07 17.43 8.49
N ARG A 168 -9.50 16.68 9.44
CA ARG A 168 -8.53 15.63 9.10
C ARG A 168 -9.23 14.39 8.56
N VAL A 169 -8.90 14.03 7.32
CA VAL A 169 -9.35 12.79 6.70
C VAL A 169 -8.54 11.59 7.20
N ILE A 170 -9.24 10.47 7.36
CA ILE A 170 -8.65 9.16 7.63
C ILE A 170 -8.61 8.39 6.31
N SER A 171 -7.44 7.91 5.94
CA SER A 171 -7.25 7.00 4.80
C SER A 171 -6.85 5.60 5.28
N GLY A 172 -6.80 4.65 4.35
CA GLY A 172 -6.58 3.25 4.63
C GLY A 172 -5.46 2.63 3.80
N LEU A 173 -4.54 1.93 4.47
CA LEU A 173 -3.54 1.07 3.85
C LEU A 173 -3.94 -0.39 3.98
N SER A 174 -4.63 -0.90 2.96
CA SER A 174 -5.02 -2.31 2.87
C SER A 174 -4.27 -3.08 1.79
N GLN A 175 -3.48 -2.36 0.99
CA GLN A 175 -2.76 -2.87 -0.17
C GLN A 175 -1.42 -2.15 -0.28
N LEU A 176 -0.43 -2.83 -0.85
CA LEU A 176 0.91 -2.29 -1.08
C LEU A 176 1.32 -2.54 -2.54
N PRO A 177 2.23 -1.74 -3.10
CA PRO A 177 2.87 -2.08 -4.37
C PRO A 177 3.53 -3.45 -4.30
N VAL A 178 3.55 -4.16 -5.42
CA VAL A 178 4.18 -5.48 -5.54
C VAL A 178 5.24 -5.42 -6.63
N ASN A 179 6.43 -5.93 -6.34
CA ASN A 179 7.50 -6.02 -7.33
C ASN A 179 7.07 -6.99 -8.44
N THR A 180 7.07 -6.52 -9.68
CA THR A 180 6.57 -7.27 -10.85
C THR A 180 7.48 -8.43 -11.27
N LEU A 181 8.75 -8.46 -10.84
CA LEU A 181 9.70 -9.53 -11.14
C LEU A 181 9.63 -10.66 -10.11
N GLY A 182 9.49 -10.31 -8.82
CA GLY A 182 9.56 -11.25 -7.70
C GLY A 182 8.23 -11.52 -7.00
N GLY A 183 7.20 -10.71 -7.22
CA GLY A 183 5.88 -10.83 -6.58
C GLY A 183 5.87 -10.51 -5.08
N PHE A 184 6.94 -9.90 -4.55
CA PHE A 184 7.04 -9.49 -3.14
C PHE A 184 6.52 -8.07 -2.92
N PHE A 185 6.06 -7.76 -1.71
CA PHE A 185 5.67 -6.39 -1.35
C PHE A 185 6.86 -5.45 -1.49
N THR A 186 6.63 -4.28 -2.08
CA THR A 186 7.68 -3.28 -2.33
C THR A 186 7.15 -1.85 -2.11
N THR A 187 8.01 -0.87 -2.32
CA THR A 187 7.66 0.56 -2.23
C THR A 187 7.31 1.14 -3.60
N PRO A 188 6.59 2.27 -3.67
CA PRO A 188 6.32 2.96 -4.94
C PRO A 188 7.59 3.38 -5.70
N ASP A 189 8.72 3.55 -5.00
CA ASP A 189 10.00 3.97 -5.59
C ASP A 189 10.80 2.82 -6.22
N ASP A 190 10.39 1.56 -6.02
CA ASP A 190 11.01 0.42 -6.69
C ASP A 190 10.77 0.54 -8.20
N PRO A 191 11.84 0.52 -9.04
CA PRO A 191 11.69 0.64 -10.49
C PRO A 191 10.89 -0.50 -11.14
N ASN A 192 10.64 -1.60 -10.41
CA ASN A 192 9.80 -2.72 -10.83
C ASN A 192 8.50 -2.81 -10.03
N ALA A 193 8.11 -1.78 -9.26
CA ALA A 193 6.81 -1.73 -8.62
C ALA A 193 5.68 -1.81 -9.65
N SER A 194 4.64 -2.58 -9.33
CA SER A 194 3.41 -2.58 -10.09
C SER A 194 2.71 -1.23 -9.99
N GLU A 195 2.07 -0.79 -11.08
CA GLU A 195 1.20 0.40 -11.06
C GLU A 195 -0.02 0.19 -10.16
N GLU A 196 -0.51 -1.04 -10.10
CA GLU A 196 -1.61 -1.46 -9.21
C GLU A 196 -1.08 -1.94 -7.86
N THR A 197 -1.78 -1.64 -6.79
CA THR A 197 -1.47 -2.20 -5.46
C THR A 197 -2.15 -3.57 -5.26
N SER A 198 -1.64 -4.36 -4.31
CA SER A 198 -2.23 -5.64 -3.96
C SER A 198 -2.27 -5.86 -2.45
N ALA A 199 -3.32 -6.51 -1.98
CA ALA A 199 -3.39 -7.02 -0.62
C ALA A 199 -2.50 -8.26 -0.41
N SER A 200 -1.92 -8.84 -1.46
CA SER A 200 -1.14 -10.08 -1.33
C SER A 200 0.19 -10.06 -2.08
N GLY A 201 1.23 -10.56 -1.41
CA GLY A 201 2.59 -10.60 -1.93
C GLY A 201 3.47 -11.53 -1.10
N TYR A 202 4.67 -11.81 -1.59
CA TYR A 202 5.72 -12.46 -0.80
C TYR A 202 6.45 -11.43 0.08
N VAL A 203 7.16 -11.94 1.08
CA VAL A 203 8.18 -11.18 1.82
C VAL A 203 9.54 -11.52 1.22
N ALA A 204 10.32 -10.50 0.91
CA ALA A 204 11.68 -10.64 0.40
C ALA A 204 12.62 -9.68 1.13
N ASP A 205 13.84 -10.15 1.42
CA ASP A 205 14.86 -9.39 2.14
C ASP A 205 16.27 -9.86 1.76
N ALA A 206 17.29 -9.00 1.94
CA ALA A 206 18.68 -9.35 1.72
C ALA A 206 19.19 -10.46 2.67
N ALA A 207 18.76 -10.46 3.93
CA ALA A 207 19.08 -11.50 4.91
C ALA A 207 18.51 -12.88 4.52
N LEU A 208 17.52 -12.91 3.62
CA LEU A 208 16.91 -14.12 3.10
C LEU A 208 17.59 -14.62 1.82
N ALA A 209 18.67 -13.99 1.36
CA ALA A 209 19.39 -14.36 0.12
C ALA A 209 19.66 -15.87 -0.07
N PRO A 210 19.97 -16.67 0.97
CA PRO A 210 20.15 -18.12 0.79
C PRO A 210 18.91 -18.86 0.28
N TRP A 211 17.72 -18.30 0.48
CA TRP A 211 16.43 -18.82 -0.02
C TRP A 211 15.89 -17.97 -1.18
N GLY A 212 16.80 -17.37 -1.96
CA GLY A 212 16.50 -16.58 -3.14
C GLY A 212 17.13 -17.14 -4.42
N PRO A 213 16.83 -16.56 -5.58
CA PRO A 213 17.57 -16.88 -6.80
C PRO A 213 19.04 -16.48 -6.65
N GLU A 214 19.94 -17.34 -7.12
CA GLU A 214 21.38 -17.08 -7.03
C GLU A 214 21.75 -15.73 -7.70
N GLY A 215 22.48 -14.89 -6.97
CA GLY A 215 22.92 -13.58 -7.46
C GLY A 215 21.86 -12.47 -7.47
N ALA A 216 20.64 -12.72 -6.96
CA ALA A 216 19.58 -11.71 -6.92
C ALA A 216 19.80 -10.61 -5.85
N GLY A 217 20.65 -10.88 -4.84
CA GLY A 217 20.89 -9.95 -3.72
C GLY A 217 19.77 -9.92 -2.67
N PHE A 218 18.73 -10.72 -2.86
CA PHE A 218 17.62 -10.94 -1.92
C PHE A 218 17.18 -12.40 -1.98
N GLY A 219 16.39 -12.83 -1.00
CA GLY A 219 15.61 -14.05 -1.11
C GLY A 219 14.27 -13.94 -0.41
N TYR A 220 13.52 -15.04 -0.38
CA TYR A 220 12.13 -15.03 0.05
C TYR A 220 11.98 -15.60 1.46
N LEU A 221 10.93 -15.16 2.16
CA LEU A 221 10.45 -15.90 3.30
C LEU A 221 9.77 -17.17 2.79
N THR A 222 10.47 -18.29 2.89
CA THR A 222 10.02 -19.59 2.45
C THR A 222 9.63 -20.44 3.65
N TRP A 223 9.02 -21.59 3.38
CA TRP A 223 8.70 -22.55 4.41
C TRP A 223 9.96 -23.04 5.15
N TYR A 224 11.07 -23.25 4.44
CA TYR A 224 12.32 -23.69 5.07
C TYR A 224 13.00 -22.57 5.86
N SER A 225 13.03 -21.34 5.34
CA SER A 225 13.62 -20.22 6.08
C SER A 225 12.82 -19.92 7.35
N PHE A 226 11.48 -19.95 7.27
CA PHE A 226 10.60 -19.84 8.43
C PHE A 226 10.91 -20.90 9.50
N ASN A 227 11.11 -22.16 9.09
CA ASN A 227 11.42 -23.26 10.00
C ASN A 227 12.76 -23.05 10.74
N ILE A 228 13.78 -22.60 10.01
CA ILE A 228 15.10 -22.35 10.58
C ILE A 228 15.04 -21.16 11.55
N ILE A 229 14.39 -20.06 11.17
CA ILE A 229 14.24 -18.86 12.02
C ILE A 229 13.44 -19.18 13.28
N LEU A 230 12.36 -19.96 13.17
CA LEU A 230 11.58 -20.43 14.32
C LEU A 230 12.45 -21.24 15.29
N GLU A 231 13.27 -22.14 14.76
CA GLU A 231 14.09 -23.05 15.57
C GLU A 231 15.13 -22.30 16.41
N ILE A 232 15.64 -21.14 15.95
CA ILE A 232 16.53 -20.27 16.72
C ILE A 232 15.88 -19.92 18.07
N SER A 233 14.64 -19.43 18.06
CA SER A 233 13.94 -19.00 19.28
C SER A 233 13.67 -20.19 20.22
N VAL A 234 13.32 -21.35 19.65
CA VAL A 234 13.05 -22.57 20.42
C VAL A 234 14.33 -23.10 21.07
N LYS A 235 15.44 -23.12 20.32
CA LYS A 235 16.72 -23.65 20.79
C LYS A 235 17.47 -22.67 21.68
N ALA A 236 17.34 -21.36 21.50
CA ALA A 236 17.88 -20.38 22.44
C ALA A 236 17.28 -20.56 23.86
N ALA A 237 16.02 -21.02 23.95
CA ALA A 237 15.35 -21.30 25.22
C ALA A 237 15.55 -22.74 25.75
N ASP A 238 16.18 -23.64 24.99
CA ASP A 238 16.37 -25.05 25.37
C ASP A 238 17.45 -25.18 26.46
N VAL A 239 17.08 -25.69 27.63
CA VAL A 239 18.00 -25.86 28.76
C VAL A 239 18.91 -27.10 28.64
N LYS A 240 18.61 -28.05 27.75
CA LYS A 240 19.38 -29.29 27.60
C LYS A 240 20.42 -29.19 26.50
N SER A 241 20.06 -28.56 25.39
CA SER A 241 20.94 -28.35 24.24
C SER A 241 20.62 -26.98 23.63
N PRO A 242 21.00 -25.89 24.32
CA PRO A 242 20.73 -24.55 23.82
C PRO A 242 21.46 -24.31 22.50
N LEU A 243 20.87 -23.47 21.65
CA LEU A 243 21.62 -22.82 20.59
C LEU A 243 22.61 -21.84 21.23
N THR A 244 23.85 -21.90 20.78
CA THR A 244 24.90 -20.95 21.14
C THR A 244 25.35 -20.21 19.89
N ASP A 245 26.04 -19.09 20.06
CA ASP A 245 26.78 -18.43 18.98
C ASP A 245 27.90 -19.38 18.51
N LEU A 246 27.66 -20.03 17.37
CA LEU A 246 28.50 -21.09 16.79
C LEU A 246 29.43 -20.56 15.71
N ASP A 247 29.12 -19.43 15.09
CA ASP A 247 29.99 -18.75 14.12
C ASP A 247 30.88 -17.65 14.72
N GLY A 248 30.59 -17.24 15.96
CA GLY A 248 31.38 -16.31 16.76
C GLY A 248 31.12 -14.84 16.47
N ASP A 249 29.98 -14.50 15.85
CA ASP A 249 29.62 -13.12 15.49
C ASP A 249 28.97 -12.31 16.63
N GLY A 250 28.61 -12.99 17.73
CA GLY A 250 28.02 -12.39 18.93
C GLY A 250 26.49 -12.31 18.93
N GLU A 251 25.81 -12.77 17.88
CA GLU A 251 24.35 -12.85 17.77
C GLU A 251 23.88 -14.31 17.64
N LEU A 252 22.57 -14.55 17.72
CA LEU A 252 21.99 -15.86 17.40
C LEU A 252 21.20 -15.71 16.11
N THR A 253 21.80 -16.17 15.02
CA THR A 253 21.31 -15.93 13.66
C THR A 253 20.93 -17.25 12.96
N PRO A 254 20.33 -17.20 11.75
CA PRO A 254 20.13 -18.39 10.96
C PRO A 254 21.42 -19.18 10.69
N THR A 255 22.59 -18.53 10.67
CA THR A 255 23.88 -19.18 10.46
C THR A 255 24.19 -20.19 11.58
N ASP A 256 24.01 -19.79 12.84
CA ASP A 256 24.21 -20.69 13.99
C ASP A 256 23.29 -21.89 13.91
N MET A 257 22.02 -21.64 13.59
CA MET A 257 21.03 -22.70 13.51
C MET A 257 21.34 -23.68 12.37
N ILE A 258 21.86 -23.19 11.24
CA ILE A 258 22.32 -24.03 10.13
C ILE A 258 23.51 -24.91 10.58
N ILE A 259 24.47 -24.37 11.32
CA ILE A 259 25.60 -25.14 11.87
C ILE A 259 25.10 -26.19 12.87
N TYR A 260 24.15 -25.83 13.73
CA TYR A 260 23.56 -26.75 14.70
C TYR A 260 22.85 -27.92 14.01
N MET A 261 21.96 -27.62 13.06
CA MET A 261 21.23 -28.64 12.28
C MET A 261 22.19 -29.53 11.49
N HIS A 262 23.26 -28.95 10.93
CA HIS A 262 24.30 -29.69 10.24
C HIS A 262 25.02 -30.69 11.15
N ALA A 263 25.40 -30.27 12.36
CA ALA A 263 26.07 -31.14 13.32
C ALA A 263 25.17 -32.33 13.73
N ASP A 264 23.87 -32.09 13.93
CA ASP A 264 22.89 -33.16 14.17
C ASP A 264 22.80 -34.13 13.00
N ASN A 265 22.68 -33.61 11.77
CA ASN A 265 22.62 -34.41 10.54
C ASN A 265 23.86 -35.30 10.39
N LEU A 266 25.06 -34.77 10.62
CA LEU A 266 26.31 -35.54 10.56
C LEU A 266 26.41 -36.61 11.65
N ALA A 267 25.87 -36.35 12.83
CA ALA A 267 25.81 -37.32 13.93
C ALA A 267 24.72 -38.39 13.73
N GLY A 268 23.87 -38.25 12.72
CA GLY A 268 22.69 -39.10 12.53
C GLY A 268 21.64 -38.91 13.62
N GLY A 269 21.58 -37.72 14.24
CA GLY A 269 20.71 -37.39 15.37
C GLY A 269 19.22 -37.48 15.03
N GLY A 270 18.86 -37.24 13.76
CA GLY A 270 17.49 -37.31 13.28
C GLY A 270 16.61 -36.17 13.82
N GLY A 271 17.24 -35.03 14.14
CA GLY A 271 16.57 -33.85 14.64
C GLY A 271 15.47 -33.35 13.70
N THR A 272 14.44 -32.79 14.31
CA THR A 272 13.32 -32.17 13.61
C THR A 272 13.11 -30.77 14.17
N SER A 273 12.73 -29.83 13.31
CA SER A 273 12.28 -28.52 13.76
C SER A 273 11.05 -28.62 14.66
N TYR A 274 10.71 -27.53 15.32
CA TYR A 274 9.55 -27.41 16.20
C TYR A 274 8.23 -27.82 15.55
N VAL A 275 8.09 -27.57 14.24
CA VAL A 275 6.91 -27.98 13.44
C VAL A 275 7.05 -29.37 12.81
N GLY A 276 8.11 -30.11 13.15
CA GLY A 276 8.32 -31.50 12.75
C GLY A 276 9.01 -31.72 11.41
N ILE A 277 9.69 -30.71 10.85
CA ILE A 277 10.45 -30.88 9.61
C ILE A 277 11.84 -31.44 9.93
N PRO A 278 12.26 -32.57 9.33
CA PRO A 278 13.62 -33.10 9.52
C PRO A 278 14.68 -32.08 9.15
N TYR A 279 15.71 -31.95 9.99
CA TYR A 279 16.86 -31.05 9.73
C TYR A 279 17.58 -31.38 8.43
N ALA A 280 17.58 -32.65 8.02
CA ALA A 280 18.15 -33.08 6.73
C ALA A 280 17.39 -32.55 5.50
N LEU A 281 16.15 -32.05 5.66
CA LEU A 281 15.44 -31.34 4.59
C LEU A 281 15.73 -29.84 4.59
N LEU A 282 16.08 -29.27 5.74
CA LEU A 282 16.31 -27.83 5.91
C LEU A 282 17.75 -27.44 5.58
N VAL A 283 18.72 -28.32 5.83
CA VAL A 283 20.16 -28.05 5.66
C VAL A 283 20.82 -29.15 4.83
N ASP A 284 21.39 -28.77 3.69
CA ASP A 284 22.26 -29.62 2.91
C ASP A 284 23.58 -29.83 3.67
N SER A 285 23.79 -31.07 4.09
CA SER A 285 24.96 -31.53 4.84
C SER A 285 25.85 -32.45 4.01
N SER A 286 25.67 -32.51 2.69
CA SER A 286 26.45 -33.35 1.78
C SER A 286 27.93 -32.99 1.76
N ASN A 287 28.27 -31.73 2.05
CA ASN A 287 29.63 -31.28 2.33
C ASN A 287 29.82 -31.06 3.85
N PRO A 288 30.55 -31.96 4.55
CA PRO A 288 30.76 -31.84 6.00
C PRO A 288 31.54 -30.61 6.47
N ALA A 289 32.16 -29.86 5.53
CA ALA A 289 32.93 -28.66 5.85
C ALA A 289 32.21 -27.36 5.47
N ALA A 290 31.05 -27.44 4.80
CA ALA A 290 30.31 -26.27 4.33
C ALA A 290 28.80 -26.57 4.37
N PRO A 291 28.15 -26.40 5.53
CA PRO A 291 26.70 -26.51 5.60
C PRO A 291 26.05 -25.42 4.76
N ALA A 292 24.97 -25.76 4.07
CA ALA A 292 24.18 -24.81 3.30
C ALA A 292 22.69 -25.00 3.58
N PRO A 293 21.90 -23.93 3.72
CA PRO A 293 20.45 -24.08 3.80
C PRO A 293 19.91 -24.60 2.46
N VAL A 294 18.87 -25.44 2.51
CA VAL A 294 18.18 -25.89 1.31
C VAL A 294 17.25 -24.78 0.84
N ASN A 295 17.40 -24.36 -0.42
CA ASN A 295 16.56 -23.35 -1.04
C ASN A 295 15.31 -23.97 -1.66
N ASP A 296 14.15 -23.65 -1.10
CA ASP A 296 12.83 -24.10 -1.52
C ASP A 296 12.00 -23.02 -2.24
N SER A 297 12.61 -21.90 -2.65
CA SER A 297 11.90 -20.76 -3.25
C SER A 297 11.38 -21.00 -4.69
N ALA A 298 11.70 -22.13 -5.31
CA ALA A 298 11.29 -22.45 -6.68
C ALA A 298 9.78 -22.60 -6.86
N THR A 299 9.05 -22.92 -5.79
CA THR A 299 7.59 -23.10 -5.81
C THR A 299 6.91 -22.24 -4.75
N ASP A 300 5.57 -22.17 -4.82
CA ASP A 300 4.76 -21.59 -3.75
C ASP A 300 4.52 -22.62 -2.66
N PHE A 301 4.54 -22.17 -1.42
CA PHE A 301 4.14 -23.01 -0.31
C PHE A 301 2.63 -23.29 -0.38
N ALA A 302 2.28 -24.55 -0.14
CA ALA A 302 0.90 -24.99 0.01
C ALA A 302 0.75 -25.75 1.33
N LEU A 303 -0.36 -25.54 2.04
CA LEU A 303 -0.65 -26.22 3.31
C LEU A 303 -0.66 -27.75 3.18
N SER A 304 -1.03 -28.30 2.02
CA SER A 304 -0.92 -29.74 1.73
C SER A 304 0.51 -30.26 1.82
N GLY A 305 1.51 -29.37 1.66
CA GLY A 305 2.93 -29.67 1.77
C GLY A 305 3.40 -29.97 3.20
N LEU A 306 2.67 -29.53 4.23
CA LEU A 306 3.03 -29.73 5.65
C LEU A 306 3.35 -31.19 5.98
N ALA A 307 2.53 -32.12 5.48
CA ALA A 307 2.70 -33.56 5.76
C ALA A 307 3.86 -34.21 4.99
N THR A 308 4.38 -33.56 3.96
CA THR A 308 5.41 -34.09 3.06
C THR A 308 6.75 -33.37 3.17
N GLY A 309 6.81 -32.29 3.96
CA GLY A 309 7.96 -31.40 4.00
C GLY A 309 8.18 -30.62 2.71
N ALA A 310 7.16 -30.50 1.85
CA ALA A 310 7.26 -29.70 0.64
C ALA A 310 7.39 -28.22 1.02
N GLY A 311 8.49 -27.61 0.58
CA GLY A 311 8.79 -26.21 0.82
C GLY A 311 8.09 -25.28 -0.16
N GLY A 312 8.46 -24.01 -0.14
CA GLY A 312 7.95 -22.99 -1.05
C GLY A 312 7.97 -21.59 -0.46
N LYS A 313 7.86 -20.58 -1.31
CA LYS A 313 7.65 -19.19 -0.92
C LYS A 313 6.32 -19.04 -0.18
N MET A 314 6.34 -18.34 0.95
CA MET A 314 5.13 -18.06 1.73
C MET A 314 4.50 -16.76 1.22
N LYS A 315 3.26 -16.86 0.72
CA LYS A 315 2.48 -15.68 0.28
C LYS A 315 1.64 -15.17 1.44
N PHE A 316 1.73 -13.87 1.67
CA PHE A 316 1.01 -13.16 2.73
C PHE A 316 -0.16 -12.38 2.14
N THR A 317 -1.21 -12.23 2.94
CA THR A 317 -2.37 -11.41 2.61
C THR A 317 -2.66 -10.45 3.76
N ILE A 318 -2.78 -9.17 3.45
CA ILE A 318 -3.23 -8.14 4.36
C ILE A 318 -4.73 -8.35 4.59
N LEU A 319 -5.08 -8.86 5.77
CA LEU A 319 -6.48 -9.10 6.15
C LEU A 319 -7.12 -7.91 6.87
N SER A 320 -6.28 -7.08 7.50
CA SER A 320 -6.68 -5.88 8.21
C SER A 320 -5.67 -4.80 7.88
N GLY A 321 -6.13 -3.77 7.16
CA GLY A 321 -5.28 -2.64 6.83
C GLY A 321 -5.04 -1.72 8.03
N LEU A 322 -4.23 -0.68 7.80
CA LEU A 322 -4.00 0.39 8.75
C LEU A 322 -4.87 1.60 8.39
N CYS A 323 -5.74 2.02 9.31
CA CYS A 323 -6.44 3.29 9.20
C CYS A 323 -5.55 4.35 9.82
N MET A 324 -5.27 5.43 9.09
CA MET A 324 -4.38 6.47 9.57
C MET A 324 -4.87 7.87 9.18
N PRO A 325 -4.70 8.85 10.08
CA PRO A 325 -4.80 10.26 9.72
C PRO A 325 -3.79 10.59 8.62
N VAL A 326 -4.24 11.27 7.57
CA VAL A 326 -3.38 11.73 6.48
C VAL A 326 -3.43 13.25 6.35
N ASP A 327 -2.33 13.84 5.90
CA ASP A 327 -2.33 15.16 5.29
C ASP A 327 -2.55 14.95 3.79
N GLU A 328 -3.80 15.11 3.33
CA GLU A 328 -4.19 14.76 1.97
C GLU A 328 -4.29 15.99 1.07
N THR A 329 -3.76 15.87 -0.14
CA THR A 329 -4.13 16.74 -1.26
C THR A 329 -4.56 15.91 -2.44
N ILE A 330 -5.59 16.37 -3.17
CA ILE A 330 -6.10 15.69 -4.36
C ILE A 330 -6.01 16.63 -5.57
N ASP A 331 -5.25 16.22 -6.59
CA ASP A 331 -5.17 16.94 -7.87
C ASP A 331 -6.33 16.50 -8.77
N PHE A 332 -7.28 17.42 -9.00
CA PHE A 332 -8.41 17.19 -9.88
C PHE A 332 -8.12 17.79 -11.26
N LYS A 333 -8.23 16.96 -12.29
CA LYS A 333 -8.15 17.37 -13.70
C LYS A 333 -9.42 16.96 -14.41
N SER A 334 -10.23 17.94 -14.80
CA SER A 334 -11.57 17.71 -15.34
C SER A 334 -11.72 18.29 -16.74
N GLY A 335 -12.42 17.56 -17.59
CA GLY A 335 -12.82 17.98 -18.92
C GLY A 335 -14.34 18.00 -19.02
N TRP A 336 -14.86 19.09 -19.56
CA TRP A 336 -16.28 19.37 -19.71
C TRP A 336 -16.60 19.65 -21.17
N THR A 337 -17.72 19.16 -21.64
CA THR A 337 -18.29 19.48 -22.95
C THR A 337 -19.54 20.31 -22.75
N SER A 338 -19.79 21.28 -23.63
CA SER A 338 -21.04 22.02 -23.63
C SER A 338 -22.23 21.06 -23.66
N ALA A 339 -23.19 21.26 -22.77
CA ALA A 339 -24.47 20.58 -22.87
C ALA A 339 -25.16 21.03 -24.17
N GLU A 340 -25.70 20.07 -24.93
CA GLU A 340 -26.56 20.34 -26.10
C GLU A 340 -27.85 21.07 -25.73
#